data_AF-A0A0J7XS88-F1
#
_entry.id   AF-A0A0J7XS88-F1
#
_cell.length_a   1.000
_cell.length_b   1.000
_cell.length_c   1.000
_cell.angle_alpha   90.00
_cell.angle_beta   90.00
_cell.angle_gamma   90.00
#
_symmetry.space_group_name_H-M   'P 1'
#
loop_
_entity.id
_entity.type
_entity.pdbx_description
1 polymer ?
#
loop_
_entity_poly.entity_id
_entity_poly.type
_entity_poly.pdbx_seq_one_letter_code
_entity_poly.pdbx_strand_id
1 'polypeptide(L)'
;MGAKDFFMVALAALGWSGVGSAQGPATQARMLAPKPGVLETYKDWTIGCDNRNRCETVSLLAEGADWPDSPVMVGVVRDAGPDAATEVWVSRDTNSGGEISFHVDGRRIASAMSRDGDATIRGPQAAALAIAMARGNVLELRMGNRAIGKPSLAGSGAALRYMDARQGRAGTSTALVVTGPLGPLAVRAAPAAPIIKRAPLPGATAPAALWREELTALGKFTRCTDEMKGAEPPQLYRLSRTETLILVPCGSGAYNFTSVPVIATGIAGRRAFRLASFDYKPGWSEEEARPMLVNVGWTADKLRLDSFAKGRGIGDCGGSEAYVWDGARFRLIEATSMGECRGAWHWIRTWSAQVTE
;
A
#
# COMPACT_ATOMS: atom_id res chain seq x y z
N MET A 1 34.43 12.14 76.20
CA MET A 1 33.50 12.71 75.20
C MET A 1 33.52 11.75 74.01
N GLY A 2 32.86 10.60 74.15
CA GLY A 2 31.53 10.33 73.57
C GLY A 2 31.70 9.37 72.38
N ALA A 3 32.20 8.15 72.61
CA ALA A 3 31.43 6.92 72.85
C ALA A 3 30.80 6.33 71.57
N LYS A 4 31.39 5.24 71.07
CA LYS A 4 30.73 4.22 70.26
C LYS A 4 31.33 2.87 70.63
N ASP A 5 30.54 2.05 71.31
CA ASP A 5 30.73 0.60 71.42
C ASP A 5 29.36 -0.07 71.30
N PHE A 6 29.41 -1.39 71.03
CA PHE A 6 28.33 -2.40 71.00
C PHE A 6 27.58 -2.55 69.65
N PHE A 7 27.34 -3.74 69.08
CA PHE A 7 27.71 -5.13 69.40
C PHE A 7 27.40 -6.04 68.18
N MET A 8 27.86 -7.28 68.28
CA MET A 8 27.68 -8.49 67.44
C MET A 8 26.37 -8.66 66.64
N VAL A 9 26.47 -9.36 65.49
CA VAL A 9 25.50 -10.40 65.10
C VAL A 9 26.22 -11.61 64.45
N ALA A 10 25.74 -12.79 64.82
CA ALA A 10 26.23 -14.13 64.51
C ALA A 10 25.73 -14.71 63.17
N LEU A 11 26.29 -15.88 62.85
CA LEU A 11 26.07 -16.76 61.69
C LEU A 11 24.60 -17.15 61.40
N ALA A 12 24.29 -17.37 60.12
CA ALA A 12 23.48 -18.51 59.62
C ALA A 12 23.67 -18.64 58.09
N ALA A 13 24.39 -19.66 57.62
CA ALA A 13 23.87 -20.94 57.13
C ALA A 13 23.21 -20.86 55.74
N LEU A 14 23.94 -21.40 54.75
CA LEU A 14 23.50 -21.69 53.38
C LEU A 14 22.33 -22.68 53.38
N GLY A 15 21.26 -22.34 52.68
CA GLY A 15 20.16 -23.24 52.33
C GLY A 15 19.87 -23.14 50.83
N TRP A 16 20.18 -24.21 50.10
CA TRP A 16 19.73 -24.44 48.73
C TRP A 16 18.27 -24.89 48.73
N SER A 17 17.42 -24.23 47.93
CA SER A 17 16.34 -24.89 47.16
C SER A 17 15.55 -23.86 46.36
N GLY A 18 15.48 -24.04 45.04
CA GLY A 18 14.55 -23.30 44.18
C GLY A 18 15.01 -23.15 42.75
N VAL A 19 15.04 -24.22 41.97
CA VAL A 19 15.00 -24.10 40.50
C VAL A 19 13.57 -23.72 40.13
N GLY A 20 13.25 -22.43 40.26
CA GLY A 20 12.05 -21.85 39.68
C GLY A 20 12.33 -21.58 38.20
N SER A 21 11.74 -22.38 37.33
CA SER A 21 11.64 -22.07 35.90
C SER A 21 10.87 -20.76 35.73
N ALA A 22 11.61 -19.66 35.61
CA ALA A 22 11.08 -18.36 35.24
C ALA A 22 10.62 -18.42 33.78
N GLN A 23 9.36 -18.80 33.57
CA GLN A 23 8.65 -18.46 32.35
C GLN A 23 8.48 -16.93 32.37
N GLY A 24 9.42 -16.23 31.72
CA GLY A 24 9.27 -14.81 31.46
C GLY A 24 7.96 -14.56 30.70
N PRO A 25 7.22 -13.49 31.01
CA PRO A 25 6.00 -13.19 30.29
C PRO A 25 6.35 -13.02 28.81
N ALA A 26 5.73 -13.83 27.96
CA ALA A 26 5.75 -13.61 26.52
C ALA A 26 5.24 -12.18 26.29
N THR A 27 6.16 -11.29 25.93
CA THR A 27 5.82 -9.94 25.49
C THR A 27 4.93 -10.12 24.27
N GLN A 28 3.61 -10.05 24.47
CA GLN A 28 2.69 -9.91 23.34
C GLN A 28 3.18 -8.69 22.58
N ALA A 29 3.78 -8.93 21.42
CA ALA A 29 4.16 -7.86 20.52
C ALA A 29 2.89 -7.09 20.23
N ARG A 30 2.76 -5.92 20.87
CA ARG A 30 1.67 -4.99 20.62
C ARG A 30 1.85 -4.58 19.18
N MET A 31 1.14 -5.26 18.28
CA MET A 31 1.25 -5.03 16.85
C MET A 31 0.80 -3.60 16.60
N LEU A 32 1.78 -2.72 16.39
CA LEU A 32 1.54 -1.31 16.09
C LEU A 32 0.60 -1.25 14.89
N ALA A 33 -0.33 -0.30 14.91
CA ALA A 33 -1.22 -0.06 13.78
C ALA A 33 -0.40 0.08 12.49
N PRO A 34 -0.89 -0.42 11.34
CA PRO A 34 -0.24 -0.23 10.05
C PRO A 34 0.12 1.23 9.82
N LYS A 35 1.31 1.46 9.29
CA LYS A 35 1.79 2.77 8.88
C LYS A 35 2.27 2.66 7.44
N PRO A 36 1.38 2.86 6.46
CA PRO A 36 1.79 2.91 5.06
C PRO A 36 2.91 3.95 4.86
N GLY A 37 3.76 3.69 3.88
CA GLY A 37 4.79 4.62 3.46
C GLY A 37 4.23 5.94 2.98
N VAL A 38 5.03 6.99 3.11
CA VAL A 38 4.74 8.33 2.62
C VAL A 38 5.36 8.51 1.23
N LEU A 39 4.71 9.33 0.41
CA LEU A 39 5.22 9.73 -0.91
C LEU A 39 6.01 11.03 -0.81
N GLU A 40 7.04 11.15 -1.64
CA GLU A 40 7.81 12.38 -1.85
C GLU A 40 7.79 12.72 -3.33
N THR A 41 7.63 14.01 -3.65
CA THR A 41 7.70 14.51 -5.03
C THR A 41 8.97 15.33 -5.22
N TYR A 42 9.77 14.96 -6.22
CA TYR A 42 10.92 15.72 -6.68
C TYR A 42 10.68 16.15 -8.12
N LYS A 43 10.27 17.41 -8.32
CA LYS A 43 9.92 17.96 -9.64
C LYS A 43 8.94 17.04 -10.37
N ASP A 44 9.39 16.36 -11.42
CA ASP A 44 8.56 15.55 -12.31
C ASP A 44 8.55 14.06 -11.95
N TRP A 45 8.92 13.73 -10.70
CA TRP A 45 8.95 12.35 -10.22
C TRP A 45 8.34 12.27 -8.83
N THR A 46 7.47 11.30 -8.62
CA THR A 46 7.01 10.92 -7.27
C THR A 46 7.64 9.58 -6.88
N ILE A 47 7.96 9.40 -5.61
CA ILE A 47 8.55 8.17 -5.06
C ILE A 47 7.92 7.82 -3.72
N GLY A 48 7.76 6.52 -3.47
CA GLY A 48 7.39 6.00 -2.16
C GLY A 48 7.96 4.60 -1.97
N CYS A 49 7.95 4.14 -0.72
CA CYS A 49 8.31 2.76 -0.41
C CYS A 49 7.34 2.16 0.59
N ASP A 50 7.06 0.86 0.44
CA ASP A 50 6.21 0.15 1.39
C ASP A 50 6.93 -0.16 2.71
N ASN A 51 6.20 -0.78 3.64
CA ASN A 51 6.70 -1.25 4.94
C ASN A 51 7.83 -2.29 4.85
N ARG A 52 8.08 -2.87 3.67
CA ARG A 52 9.18 -3.80 3.39
C ARG A 52 10.32 -3.12 2.65
N ASN A 53 10.29 -1.79 2.55
CA ASN A 53 11.23 -0.97 1.79
C ASN A 53 11.31 -1.38 0.30
N ARG A 54 10.28 -2.00 -0.28
CA ARG A 54 10.15 -2.00 -1.74
C ARG A 54 9.79 -0.58 -2.15
N CYS A 55 10.61 -0.01 -3.01
CA CYS A 55 10.46 1.37 -3.44
C CYS A 55 10.05 1.42 -4.91
N GLU A 56 9.15 2.34 -5.22
CA GLU A 56 8.64 2.59 -6.56
C GLU A 56 8.70 4.09 -6.82
N THR A 57 9.17 4.49 -7.98
CA THR A 57 9.13 5.88 -8.43
C THR A 57 8.65 5.95 -9.86
N VAL A 58 7.88 6.98 -10.17
CA VAL A 58 7.21 7.15 -11.45
C VAL A 58 7.34 8.59 -11.94
N SER A 59 7.54 8.73 -13.25
CA SER A 59 7.54 10.01 -13.94
C SER A 59 6.13 10.61 -13.97
N LEU A 60 6.06 11.90 -13.70
CA LEU A 60 4.90 12.75 -13.82
C LEU A 60 5.05 13.64 -15.06
N LEU A 61 3.94 14.15 -15.56
CA LEU A 61 3.96 15.31 -16.44
C LEU A 61 4.54 16.50 -15.69
N ALA A 62 5.20 17.39 -16.44
CA ALA A 62 5.68 18.65 -15.89
C ALA A 62 4.50 19.49 -15.38
N GLU A 63 4.76 20.32 -14.37
CA GLU A 63 3.73 21.19 -13.82
C GLU A 63 3.21 22.16 -14.90
N GLY A 64 1.88 22.24 -15.03
CA GLY A 64 1.22 23.06 -16.05
C GLY A 64 1.31 22.51 -17.48
N ALA A 65 1.89 21.32 -17.69
CA ALA A 65 1.88 20.68 -19.01
C ALA A 65 0.47 20.18 -19.39
N ASP A 66 0.13 20.34 -20.66
CA ASP A 66 -1.08 19.75 -21.23
C ASP A 66 -1.01 18.22 -21.22
N TRP A 67 -2.19 17.59 -21.17
CA TRP A 67 -2.28 16.15 -21.32
C TRP A 67 -1.90 15.77 -22.76
N PRO A 68 -0.88 14.92 -22.97
CA PRO A 68 -0.48 14.52 -24.32
C PRO A 68 -1.48 13.54 -24.93
N ASP A 69 -1.65 13.57 -26.26
CA ASP A 69 -2.51 12.62 -27.00
C ASP A 69 -2.09 11.14 -26.81
N SER A 70 -0.81 10.92 -26.54
CA SER A 70 -0.25 9.59 -26.30
C SER A 70 0.63 9.66 -25.05
N PRO A 71 0.01 9.58 -23.85
CA PRO A 71 0.76 9.67 -22.62
C PRO A 71 1.64 8.44 -22.46
N VAL A 72 2.83 8.66 -21.91
CA VAL A 72 3.77 7.60 -21.57
C VAL A 72 4.28 7.84 -20.17
N MET A 73 4.39 6.74 -19.44
CA MET A 73 4.85 6.74 -18.08
C MET A 73 6.06 5.83 -17.98
N VAL A 74 7.09 6.28 -17.27
CA VAL A 74 8.24 5.46 -16.94
C VAL A 74 8.39 5.42 -15.43
N GLY A 75 8.70 4.24 -14.91
CA GLY A 75 8.97 4.08 -13.50
C GLY A 75 10.15 3.15 -13.23
N VAL A 76 10.65 3.26 -12.01
CA VAL A 76 11.71 2.41 -11.48
C VAL A 76 11.20 1.76 -10.21
N VAL A 77 11.40 0.45 -10.10
CA VAL A 77 11.02 -0.34 -8.93
C VAL A 77 12.21 -1.14 -8.46
N ARG A 78 12.36 -1.26 -7.14
CA ARG A 78 13.37 -2.13 -6.54
C ARG A 78 12.90 -2.64 -5.19
N ASP A 79 12.98 -3.95 -4.97
CA ASP A 79 12.81 -4.53 -3.64
C ASP A 79 13.98 -4.15 -2.71
N ALA A 80 13.81 -4.35 -1.41
CA ALA A 80 14.90 -4.22 -0.44
C ALA A 80 15.76 -5.50 -0.36
N GLY A 81 16.94 -5.38 0.26
CA GLY A 81 17.88 -6.48 0.41
C GLY A 81 19.00 -6.47 -0.65
N PRO A 82 20.13 -7.15 -0.36
CA PRO A 82 21.33 -7.09 -1.19
C PRO A 82 21.10 -7.56 -2.64
N ASP A 83 20.31 -8.63 -2.81
CA ASP A 83 20.10 -9.31 -4.09
C ASP A 83 18.95 -8.71 -4.93
N ALA A 84 18.25 -7.70 -4.41
CA ALA A 84 17.11 -7.12 -5.11
C ALA A 84 17.56 -6.38 -6.39
N ALA A 85 17.06 -6.86 -7.52
CA ALA A 85 17.33 -6.30 -8.84
C ALA A 85 16.51 -5.03 -9.09
N THR A 86 17.12 -4.06 -9.76
CA THR A 86 16.39 -2.90 -10.31
C THR A 86 15.49 -3.34 -11.45
N GLU A 87 14.30 -2.77 -11.51
CA GLU A 87 13.36 -2.86 -12.61
C GLU A 87 13.09 -1.45 -13.15
N VAL A 88 13.11 -1.29 -14.47
CA VAL A 88 12.61 -0.09 -15.14
C VAL A 88 11.49 -0.53 -16.05
N TRP A 89 10.34 0.13 -15.96
CA TRP A 89 9.18 -0.17 -16.78
C TRP A 89 8.69 1.08 -17.50
N VAL A 90 7.97 0.84 -18.59
CA VAL A 90 7.24 1.85 -19.34
C VAL A 90 5.81 1.35 -19.51
N SER A 91 4.85 2.27 -19.40
CA SER A 91 3.44 2.02 -19.67
C SER A 91 2.91 3.08 -20.63
N ARG A 92 2.00 2.68 -21.53
CA ARG A 92 1.39 3.52 -22.55
C ARG A 92 -0.06 3.12 -22.71
N ASP A 93 -0.92 4.09 -22.99
CA ASP A 93 -2.33 3.84 -23.28
C ASP A 93 -2.50 3.35 -24.74
N THR A 94 -2.14 2.09 -24.99
CA THR A 94 -2.24 1.46 -26.31
C THR A 94 -2.22 -0.06 -26.21
N ASN A 95 -2.96 -0.75 -27.06
CA ASN A 95 -2.88 -2.22 -27.19
C ASN A 95 -1.79 -2.68 -28.17
N SER A 96 -0.89 -1.79 -28.58
CA SER A 96 0.18 -2.08 -29.53
C SER A 96 1.44 -2.61 -28.85
N GLY A 97 2.09 -3.59 -29.49
CA GLY A 97 3.36 -4.17 -29.06
C GLY A 97 4.53 -3.82 -29.98
N GLY A 98 5.72 -4.30 -29.62
CA GLY A 98 6.96 -4.13 -30.40
C GLY A 98 8.15 -3.73 -29.54
N GLU A 99 9.35 -3.70 -30.12
CA GLU A 99 10.54 -3.30 -29.37
C GLU A 99 10.51 -1.78 -29.08
N ILE A 100 10.59 -1.42 -27.80
CA ILE A 100 10.83 -0.06 -27.33
C ILE A 100 12.30 0.06 -26.99
N SER A 101 12.96 1.10 -27.53
CA SER A 101 14.32 1.47 -27.16
C SER A 101 14.33 2.75 -26.31
N PHE A 102 15.16 2.73 -25.28
CA PHE A 102 15.33 3.80 -24.30
C PHE A 102 16.61 4.56 -24.64
N HIS A 103 16.48 5.84 -24.96
CA HIS A 103 17.61 6.70 -25.31
C HIS A 103 17.74 7.80 -24.26
N VAL A 104 18.91 7.91 -23.65
CA VAL A 104 19.23 9.00 -22.72
C VAL A 104 20.29 9.87 -23.37
N ASP A 105 19.99 11.16 -23.51
CA ASP A 105 20.84 12.14 -24.19
C ASP A 105 21.29 11.68 -25.59
N GLY A 106 20.36 11.09 -26.34
CA GLY A 106 20.59 10.59 -27.71
C GLY A 106 21.31 9.24 -27.81
N ARG A 107 21.73 8.63 -26.70
CA ARG A 107 22.38 7.31 -26.68
C ARG A 107 21.40 6.21 -26.30
N ARG A 108 21.29 5.16 -27.12
CA ARG A 108 20.53 3.95 -26.78
C ARG A 108 21.15 3.25 -25.57
N ILE A 109 20.39 3.15 -24.48
CA ILE A 109 20.85 2.51 -23.23
C ILE A 109 20.31 1.09 -23.11
N ALA A 110 19.04 0.88 -23.44
CA ALA A 110 18.37 -0.41 -23.32
C ALA A 110 17.23 -0.54 -24.35
N SER A 111 16.72 -1.76 -24.50
CA SER A 111 15.46 -2.03 -25.18
C SER A 111 14.67 -3.11 -24.46
N ALA A 112 13.35 -3.10 -24.65
CA ALA A 112 12.45 -4.12 -24.14
C ALA A 112 11.32 -4.37 -25.13
N MET A 113 10.83 -5.61 -25.15
CA MET A 113 9.64 -5.97 -25.92
C MET A 113 8.40 -5.50 -25.19
N SER A 114 7.61 -4.66 -25.87
CA SER A 114 6.32 -4.21 -25.38
C SER A 114 5.19 -5.16 -25.76
N ARG A 115 4.28 -5.37 -24.82
CA ARG A 115 3.00 -6.07 -24.97
C ARG A 115 1.93 -5.18 -24.38
N ASP A 116 0.87 -4.91 -25.14
CA ASP A 116 -0.25 -4.08 -24.73
C ASP A 116 0.21 -2.74 -24.12
N GLY A 117 1.15 -2.06 -24.80
CA GLY A 117 1.65 -0.75 -24.37
C GLY A 117 2.76 -0.80 -23.31
N ASP A 118 2.85 -1.89 -22.54
CA ASP A 118 3.77 -2.02 -21.42
C ASP A 118 5.08 -2.72 -21.82
N ALA A 119 6.21 -2.34 -21.22
CA ALA A 119 7.46 -3.07 -21.33
C ALA A 119 8.30 -2.95 -20.05
N THR A 120 9.08 -3.98 -19.74
CA THR A 120 9.89 -4.03 -18.51
C THR A 120 11.30 -4.53 -18.78
N ILE A 121 12.28 -3.85 -18.18
CA ILE A 121 13.70 -4.24 -18.15
C ILE A 121 14.05 -4.59 -16.70
N ARG A 122 14.86 -5.63 -16.49
CA ARG A 122 15.29 -6.07 -15.15
C ARG A 122 16.80 -6.25 -15.05
N GLY A 123 17.31 -6.23 -13.84
CA GLY A 123 18.69 -6.59 -13.53
C GLY A 123 19.71 -5.52 -13.96
N PRO A 124 20.93 -5.91 -14.37
CA PRO A 124 22.01 -4.97 -14.66
C PRO A 124 21.66 -3.94 -15.75
N GLN A 125 20.92 -4.33 -16.80
CA GLN A 125 20.51 -3.41 -17.86
C GLN A 125 19.53 -2.34 -17.34
N ALA A 126 18.59 -2.73 -16.47
CA ALA A 126 17.68 -1.79 -15.82
C ALA A 126 18.42 -0.85 -14.87
N ALA A 127 19.41 -1.35 -14.12
CA ALA A 127 20.27 -0.52 -13.29
C ALA A 127 21.06 0.50 -14.14
N ALA A 128 21.65 0.07 -15.25
CA ALA A 128 22.34 0.97 -16.17
C ALA A 128 21.41 2.04 -16.76
N LEU A 129 20.18 1.68 -17.12
CA LEU A 129 19.17 2.63 -17.58
C LEU A 129 18.77 3.62 -16.47
N ALA A 130 18.49 3.15 -15.26
CA ALA A 130 18.16 4.02 -14.13
C ALA A 130 19.31 4.97 -13.77
N ILE A 131 20.57 4.50 -13.81
CA ILE A 131 21.76 5.35 -13.63
C ILE A 131 21.85 6.41 -14.73
N ALA A 132 21.62 6.03 -16.00
CA ALA A 132 21.62 6.97 -17.11
C ALA A 132 20.53 8.02 -16.95
N MET A 133 19.30 7.62 -16.63
CA MET A 133 18.18 8.51 -16.35
C MET A 133 18.49 9.49 -15.20
N ALA A 134 19.10 9.00 -14.11
CA ALA A 134 19.45 9.83 -12.95
C ALA A 134 20.45 10.95 -13.25
N ARG A 135 21.28 10.77 -14.30
CA ARG A 135 22.38 11.69 -14.68
C ARG A 135 22.09 12.49 -15.94
N GLY A 136 21.20 11.98 -16.79
CA GLY A 136 20.89 12.56 -18.08
C GLY A 136 19.86 13.67 -18.01
N ASN A 137 19.65 14.35 -19.14
CA ASN A 137 18.75 15.49 -19.25
C ASN A 137 17.49 15.14 -20.03
N VAL A 138 17.62 14.30 -21.07
CA VAL A 138 16.51 13.92 -21.95
C VAL A 138 16.39 12.40 -22.02
N LEU A 139 15.21 11.88 -21.66
CA LEU A 139 14.79 10.53 -22.02
C LEU A 139 13.92 10.59 -23.27
N GLU A 140 14.26 9.78 -24.26
CA GLU A 140 13.44 9.56 -25.45
C GLU A 140 13.17 8.07 -25.62
N LEU A 141 11.89 7.73 -25.75
CA LEU A 141 11.43 6.38 -26.04
C LEU A 141 11.17 6.28 -27.55
N ARG A 142 11.67 5.21 -28.18
CA ARG A 142 11.52 5.02 -29.64
C ARG A 142 11.06 3.61 -29.99
N MET A 143 10.21 3.50 -31.01
CA MET A 143 9.92 2.26 -31.72
C MET A 143 10.45 2.35 -33.16
N GLY A 144 11.51 1.59 -33.45
CA GLY A 144 12.31 1.83 -34.65
C GLY A 144 12.83 3.26 -34.71
N ASN A 145 12.58 3.95 -35.82
CA ASN A 145 12.98 5.35 -36.00
C ASN A 145 11.98 6.37 -35.44
N ARG A 146 10.80 5.95 -34.97
CA ARG A 146 9.76 6.85 -34.47
C ARG A 146 9.94 7.12 -32.97
N ALA A 147 10.03 8.39 -32.58
CA ALA A 147 9.90 8.79 -31.18
C ALA A 147 8.44 8.60 -30.73
N ILE A 148 8.25 7.90 -29.61
CA ILE A 148 6.94 7.58 -29.05
C ILE A 148 6.66 8.28 -27.72
N GLY A 149 7.66 8.96 -27.15
CA GLY A 149 7.47 9.82 -25.98
C GLY A 149 8.77 10.32 -25.38
N LYS A 150 8.67 11.38 -24.58
CA LYS A 150 9.79 12.02 -23.87
C LYS A 150 9.43 12.28 -22.40
N PRO A 151 9.30 11.23 -21.56
CA PRO A 151 9.07 11.44 -20.13
C PRO A 151 10.16 12.33 -19.53
N SER A 152 9.77 13.21 -18.61
CA SER A 152 10.73 14.12 -17.96
C SER A 152 11.76 13.34 -17.13
N LEU A 153 13.01 13.77 -17.15
CA LEU A 153 14.06 13.32 -16.21
C LEU A 153 14.25 14.28 -15.03
N ALA A 154 13.53 15.41 -14.99
CA ALA A 154 13.70 16.41 -13.95
C ALA A 154 13.28 15.86 -12.59
N GLY A 155 14.25 15.65 -11.70
CA GLY A 155 14.03 15.09 -10.36
C GLY A 155 14.22 13.58 -10.24
N SER A 156 14.39 12.86 -11.36
CA SER A 156 14.65 11.41 -11.37
C SER A 156 15.85 11.01 -10.50
N GLY A 157 16.95 11.76 -10.56
CA GLY A 157 18.14 11.51 -9.74
C GLY A 157 17.92 11.73 -8.23
N ALA A 158 17.01 12.64 -7.85
CA ALA A 158 16.64 12.84 -6.44
C ALA A 158 15.75 11.70 -5.94
N ALA A 159 14.77 11.28 -6.74
CA ALA A 159 13.95 10.11 -6.43
C ALA A 159 14.80 8.83 -6.31
N LEU A 160 15.70 8.56 -7.25
CA LEU A 160 16.58 7.39 -7.17
C LEU A 160 17.57 7.45 -6.00
N ARG A 161 18.00 8.66 -5.61
CA ARG A 161 18.79 8.86 -4.37
C ARG A 161 17.97 8.54 -3.12
N TYR A 162 16.70 8.96 -3.08
CA TYR A 162 15.79 8.60 -1.98
C TYR A 162 15.64 7.08 -1.89
N MET A 163 15.45 6.40 -3.03
CA MET A 163 15.39 4.93 -3.11
C MET A 163 16.63 4.27 -2.50
N ASP A 164 17.83 4.69 -2.90
CA ASP A 164 19.09 4.17 -2.36
C ASP A 164 19.19 4.42 -0.85
N ALA A 165 18.85 5.62 -0.37
CA ALA A 165 18.89 5.96 1.05
C ALA A 165 17.92 5.09 1.86
N ARG A 166 16.66 4.97 1.40
CA ARG A 166 15.61 4.21 2.08
C ARG A 166 15.92 2.73 2.18
N GLN A 167 16.64 2.17 1.20
CA GLN A 167 17.07 0.78 1.19
C GLN A 167 18.46 0.55 1.81
N GLY A 168 19.16 1.61 2.21
CA GLY A 168 20.52 1.50 2.77
C GLY A 168 21.57 1.08 1.74
N ARG A 169 21.41 1.49 0.48
CA ARG A 169 22.37 1.23 -0.59
C ARG A 169 23.35 2.37 -0.82
N ALA A 170 23.06 3.59 -0.37
CA ALA A 170 23.97 4.72 -0.52
C ALA A 170 25.35 4.38 0.08
N GLY A 171 26.41 4.62 -0.69
CA GLY A 171 27.79 4.26 -0.32
C GLY A 171 28.19 2.80 -0.62
N THR A 172 27.29 1.99 -1.20
CA THR A 172 27.60 0.63 -1.66
C THR A 172 27.87 0.58 -3.16
N SER A 173 28.45 -0.52 -3.64
CA SER A 173 28.64 -0.79 -5.06
C SER A 173 27.32 -1.00 -5.83
N THR A 174 26.21 -1.22 -5.11
CA THR A 174 24.88 -1.49 -5.68
C THR A 174 23.96 -0.26 -5.75
N ALA A 175 24.44 0.90 -5.30
CA ALA A 175 23.68 2.15 -5.39
C ALA A 175 23.49 2.59 -6.85
N LEU A 176 22.36 3.22 -7.16
CA LEU A 176 22.09 3.80 -8.48
C LEU A 176 22.66 5.22 -8.61
N VAL A 177 22.71 5.98 -7.51
CA VAL A 177 23.14 7.38 -7.53
C VAL A 177 24.45 7.59 -6.77
N VAL A 178 24.46 7.26 -5.48
CA VAL A 178 25.63 7.49 -4.60
C VAL A 178 26.34 6.17 -4.37
N THR A 179 27.17 5.77 -5.32
CA THR A 179 27.98 4.55 -5.22
C THR A 179 29.13 4.72 -4.24
N GLY A 180 29.62 3.61 -3.68
CA GLY A 180 30.81 3.62 -2.84
C GLY A 180 31.45 2.24 -2.70
N PRO A 181 32.50 2.11 -1.87
CA PRO A 181 33.34 0.91 -1.83
C PRO A 181 32.70 -0.26 -1.05
N LEU A 182 31.60 -0.05 -0.33
CA LEU A 182 30.97 -1.10 0.44
C LEU A 182 30.34 -2.15 -0.49
N GLY A 183 30.55 -3.43 -0.19
CA GLY A 183 29.98 -4.52 -0.98
C GLY A 183 28.45 -4.66 -0.83
N PRO A 184 27.81 -5.51 -1.66
CA PRO A 184 26.36 -5.72 -1.63
C PRO A 184 25.82 -6.16 -0.26
N LEU A 185 26.60 -6.92 0.52
CA LEU A 185 26.19 -7.40 1.85
C LEU A 185 26.05 -6.28 2.91
N ALA A 186 26.51 -5.06 2.62
CA ALA A 186 26.28 -3.89 3.48
C ALA A 186 24.86 -3.32 3.33
N VAL A 187 24.10 -3.75 2.32
CA VAL A 187 22.72 -3.30 2.09
C VAL A 187 21.79 -3.90 3.15
N ARG A 188 20.85 -3.08 3.65
CA ARG A 188 19.87 -3.52 4.65
C ARG A 188 18.98 -4.62 4.08
N ALA A 189 18.77 -5.68 4.86
CA ALA A 189 17.79 -6.70 4.56
C ALA A 189 16.37 -6.10 4.48
N ALA A 190 15.51 -6.71 3.67
CA ALA A 190 14.10 -6.35 3.62
C ALA A 190 13.43 -6.66 4.97
N PRO A 191 12.67 -5.72 5.55
CA PRO A 191 11.79 -6.03 6.68
C PRO A 191 10.82 -7.17 6.34
N ALA A 192 10.55 -8.01 7.34
CA ALA A 192 9.56 -9.08 7.21
C ALA A 192 8.17 -8.50 6.96
N ALA A 193 7.40 -9.15 6.09
CA ALA A 193 6.00 -8.80 5.89
C ALA A 193 5.21 -9.15 7.16
N PRO A 194 4.32 -8.27 7.64
CA PRO A 194 3.32 -8.66 8.63
C PRO A 194 2.51 -9.84 8.13
N ILE A 195 2.24 -10.81 9.00
CA ILE A 195 1.38 -11.95 8.70
C ILE A 195 0.01 -11.70 9.32
N ILE A 196 -1.02 -11.73 8.48
CA ILE A 196 -2.40 -11.53 8.88
C ILE A 196 -3.16 -12.84 8.65
N LYS A 197 -3.69 -13.40 9.74
CA LYS A 197 -4.57 -14.56 9.66
C LYS A 197 -5.98 -14.12 9.30
N ARG A 198 -6.49 -14.62 8.18
CA ARG A 198 -7.87 -14.43 7.73
C ARG A 198 -8.82 -15.33 8.54
N ALA A 199 -10.06 -14.90 8.73
CA ALA A 199 -11.10 -15.77 9.28
C ALA A 199 -11.45 -16.93 8.33
N PRO A 200 -11.90 -18.08 8.83
CA PRO A 200 -12.41 -19.16 7.99
C PRO A 200 -13.51 -18.67 7.04
N LEU A 201 -13.57 -19.21 5.82
CA LEU A 201 -14.63 -18.87 4.90
C LEU A 201 -15.99 -19.30 5.47
N PRO A 202 -17.02 -18.43 5.41
CA PRO A 202 -18.38 -18.86 5.65
C PRO A 202 -18.83 -19.79 4.51
N GLY A 203 -19.78 -20.69 4.80
CA GLY A 203 -20.42 -21.47 3.74
C GLY A 203 -21.14 -20.59 2.71
N ALA A 204 -21.56 -21.16 1.58
CA ALA A 204 -22.05 -20.40 0.41
C ALA A 204 -23.45 -19.77 0.52
N THR A 205 -24.22 -19.99 1.59
CA THR A 205 -25.59 -19.44 1.72
C THR A 205 -25.57 -17.91 1.79
N ALA A 206 -26.30 -17.24 0.89
CA ALA A 206 -26.46 -15.79 0.93
C ALA A 206 -27.14 -15.34 2.24
N PRO A 207 -26.77 -14.18 2.81
CA PRO A 207 -27.51 -13.59 3.93
C PRO A 207 -28.96 -13.30 3.54
N ALA A 208 -29.89 -13.41 4.50
CA ALA A 208 -31.27 -12.98 4.30
C ALA A 208 -31.35 -11.46 4.09
N ALA A 209 -32.23 -11.04 3.17
CA ALA A 209 -32.50 -9.63 2.89
C ALA A 209 -32.90 -8.84 4.15
N LEU A 210 -32.63 -7.54 4.17
CA LEU A 210 -33.01 -6.64 5.25
C LEU A 210 -34.52 -6.39 5.23
N TRP A 211 -35.15 -6.42 6.40
CA TRP A 211 -36.53 -5.98 6.56
C TRP A 211 -36.62 -4.46 6.46
N ARG A 212 -37.82 -3.92 6.26
CA ARG A 212 -38.01 -2.48 6.08
C ARG A 212 -37.65 -1.69 7.34
N GLU A 213 -37.93 -2.26 8.51
CA GLU A 213 -37.56 -1.73 9.82
C GLU A 213 -36.03 -1.75 10.00
N GLU A 214 -35.36 -2.82 9.55
CA GLU A 214 -33.90 -2.93 9.57
C GLU A 214 -33.25 -1.90 8.65
N LEU A 215 -33.76 -1.70 7.43
CA LEU A 215 -33.28 -0.67 6.50
C LEU A 215 -33.42 0.74 7.10
N THR A 216 -34.56 1.02 7.74
CA THR A 216 -34.82 2.31 8.40
C THR A 216 -33.87 2.52 9.58
N ALA A 217 -33.65 1.50 10.41
CA ALA A 217 -32.72 1.55 11.52
C ALA A 217 -31.27 1.72 11.03
N LEU A 218 -30.90 1.03 9.96
CA LEU A 218 -29.57 1.08 9.36
C LEU A 218 -29.26 2.47 8.81
N GLY A 219 -30.16 3.06 8.01
CA GLY A 219 -29.97 4.42 7.47
C GLY A 219 -29.85 5.48 8.57
N LYS A 220 -30.58 5.35 9.68
CA LYS A 220 -30.43 6.23 10.85
C LYS A 220 -29.10 6.00 11.56
N PHE A 221 -28.73 4.75 11.79
CA PHE A 221 -27.48 4.37 12.46
C PHE A 221 -26.24 4.85 11.69
N THR A 222 -26.25 4.72 10.37
CA THR A 222 -25.16 5.17 9.49
C THR A 222 -25.26 6.65 9.11
N ARG A 223 -26.35 7.34 9.46
CA ARG A 223 -26.65 8.72 9.00
C ARG A 223 -26.66 8.85 7.46
N CYS A 224 -27.03 7.78 6.76
CA CYS A 224 -27.11 7.74 5.30
C CYS A 224 -28.56 7.63 4.80
N THR A 225 -29.53 8.14 5.58
CA THR A 225 -30.96 7.89 5.31
C THR A 225 -31.40 8.48 3.98
N ASP A 226 -30.87 9.64 3.62
CA ASP A 226 -31.24 10.32 2.38
C ASP A 226 -30.50 9.72 1.18
N GLU A 227 -29.25 9.35 1.35
CA GLU A 227 -28.42 8.70 0.33
C GLU A 227 -28.93 7.30 -0.01
N MET A 228 -29.55 6.61 0.94
CA MET A 228 -30.24 5.34 0.68
C MET A 228 -31.53 5.52 -0.12
N LYS A 229 -32.08 6.74 -0.26
CA LYS A 229 -33.26 6.98 -1.10
C LYS A 229 -32.85 7.04 -2.56
N GLY A 230 -33.31 6.10 -3.36
CA GLY A 230 -33.02 6.06 -4.81
C GLY A 230 -31.62 5.53 -5.16
N ALA A 231 -30.84 5.10 -4.18
CA ALA A 231 -29.67 4.26 -4.41
C ALA A 231 -30.06 2.78 -4.55
N GLU A 232 -29.12 1.98 -5.07
CA GLU A 232 -29.19 0.52 -4.97
C GLU A 232 -29.30 0.08 -3.50
N PRO A 233 -29.97 -1.04 -3.20
CA PRO A 233 -30.10 -1.51 -1.83
C PRO A 233 -28.71 -1.83 -1.22
N PRO A 234 -28.55 -1.74 0.12
CA PRO A 234 -27.34 -2.17 0.78
C PRO A 234 -26.93 -3.58 0.38
N GLN A 235 -25.64 -3.78 0.12
CA GLN A 235 -25.10 -5.08 -0.25
C GLN A 235 -24.77 -5.90 0.99
N LEU A 236 -25.13 -7.18 1.00
CA LEU A 236 -24.94 -8.07 2.16
C LEU A 236 -23.99 -9.23 1.81
N TYR A 237 -22.97 -9.41 2.64
CA TYR A 237 -21.99 -10.48 2.49
C TYR A 237 -21.78 -11.21 3.81
N ARG A 238 -21.75 -12.54 3.77
CA ARG A 238 -21.51 -13.31 4.99
C ARG A 238 -20.03 -13.21 5.39
N LEU A 239 -19.77 -13.02 6.68
CA LEU A 239 -18.41 -13.06 7.24
C LEU A 239 -18.19 -14.32 8.08
N SER A 240 -19.24 -14.82 8.73
CA SER A 240 -19.19 -16.03 9.56
C SER A 240 -20.57 -16.70 9.64
N ARG A 241 -20.77 -17.63 10.57
CA ARG A 241 -22.12 -18.18 10.85
C ARG A 241 -23.06 -17.16 11.47
N THR A 242 -22.52 -16.12 12.13
CA THR A 242 -23.28 -15.19 12.95
C THR A 242 -23.14 -13.73 12.52
N GLU A 243 -22.20 -13.43 11.64
CA GLU A 243 -21.89 -12.07 11.19
C GLU A 243 -22.10 -11.90 9.68
N THR A 244 -22.72 -10.78 9.34
CA THR A 244 -22.93 -10.32 7.96
C THR A 244 -22.33 -8.92 7.82
N LEU A 245 -21.44 -8.72 6.85
CA LEU A 245 -21.04 -7.41 6.37
C LEU A 245 -22.19 -6.80 5.56
N ILE A 246 -22.51 -5.56 5.85
CA ILE A 246 -23.44 -4.74 5.07
C ILE A 246 -22.68 -3.52 4.58
N LEU A 247 -22.68 -3.30 3.26
CA LEU A 247 -22.16 -2.08 2.64
C LEU A 247 -23.34 -1.15 2.40
N VAL A 248 -23.40 -0.07 3.18
CA VAL A 248 -24.51 0.89 3.15
C VAL A 248 -24.14 2.07 2.27
N PRO A 249 -24.82 2.32 1.14
CA PRO A 249 -24.57 3.49 0.31
C PRO A 249 -24.70 4.78 1.13
N CYS A 250 -23.75 5.70 1.00
CA CYS A 250 -23.69 6.90 1.84
C CYS A 250 -23.22 8.16 1.10
N GLY A 251 -23.27 8.15 -0.24
CA GLY A 251 -22.91 9.31 -1.03
C GLY A 251 -22.44 8.94 -2.43
N SER A 252 -22.53 9.91 -3.33
CA SER A 252 -22.08 9.80 -4.70
C SER A 252 -21.50 11.14 -5.16
N GLY A 253 -20.29 11.10 -5.70
CA GLY A 253 -19.69 12.18 -6.48
C GLY A 253 -19.56 11.76 -7.95
N ALA A 254 -18.88 12.59 -8.75
CA ALA A 254 -18.76 12.35 -10.20
C ALA A 254 -18.13 10.98 -10.56
N TYR A 255 -17.19 10.50 -9.76
CA TYR A 255 -16.43 9.27 -10.01
C TYR A 255 -16.09 8.48 -8.74
N ASN A 256 -16.65 8.90 -7.59
CA ASN A 256 -16.43 8.27 -6.29
C ASN A 256 -17.79 8.01 -5.63
N PHE A 257 -18.08 6.76 -5.28
CA PHE A 257 -19.28 6.35 -4.55
C PHE A 257 -18.89 5.88 -3.16
N THR A 258 -19.56 6.38 -2.12
CA THR A 258 -19.16 6.11 -0.75
C THR A 258 -20.08 5.08 -0.08
N SER A 259 -19.52 4.31 0.84
CA SER A 259 -20.27 3.33 1.61
C SER A 259 -19.77 3.22 3.04
N VAL A 260 -20.70 3.08 3.99
CA VAL A 260 -20.40 2.80 5.39
C VAL A 260 -20.46 1.29 5.62
N PRO A 261 -19.36 0.63 6.03
CA PRO A 261 -19.36 -0.80 6.34
C PRO A 261 -19.92 -1.06 7.74
N VAL A 262 -20.94 -1.91 7.82
CA VAL A 262 -21.63 -2.30 9.05
C VAL A 262 -21.53 -3.82 9.23
N ILE A 263 -21.29 -4.27 10.46
CA ILE A 263 -21.43 -5.68 10.82
C ILE A 263 -22.78 -5.87 11.50
N ALA A 264 -23.55 -6.82 10.98
CA ALA A 264 -24.83 -7.21 11.53
C ALA A 264 -24.76 -8.61 12.16
N THR A 265 -25.39 -8.75 13.33
CA THR A 265 -25.49 -10.01 14.08
C THR A 265 -26.93 -10.27 14.51
N GLY A 266 -27.29 -11.54 14.71
CA GLY A 266 -28.63 -11.94 15.13
C GLY A 266 -29.49 -12.46 13.97
N ILE A 267 -30.80 -12.54 14.17
CA ILE A 267 -31.76 -13.09 13.20
C ILE A 267 -32.35 -11.99 12.31
N ALA A 268 -32.74 -12.37 11.09
CA ALA A 268 -33.40 -11.45 10.16
C ALA A 268 -34.64 -10.78 10.80
N GLY A 269 -34.79 -9.47 10.57
CA GLY A 269 -35.82 -8.64 11.20
C GLY A 269 -35.48 -8.13 12.61
N ARG A 270 -34.43 -8.66 13.25
CA ARG A 270 -33.99 -8.27 14.60
C ARG A 270 -32.47 -8.21 14.71
N ARG A 271 -31.76 -7.89 13.61
CA ARG A 271 -30.30 -7.76 13.64
C ARG A 271 -29.87 -6.56 14.49
N ALA A 272 -28.79 -6.77 15.25
CA ALA A 272 -28.04 -5.68 15.86
C ALA A 272 -26.94 -5.22 14.89
N PHE A 273 -26.67 -3.91 14.86
CA PHE A 273 -25.70 -3.29 13.97
C PHE A 273 -24.55 -2.67 14.75
N ARG A 274 -23.34 -2.83 14.23
CA ARG A 274 -22.15 -2.09 14.67
C ARG A 274 -21.34 -1.65 13.45
N LEU A 275 -20.61 -0.54 13.55
CA LEU A 275 -19.66 -0.18 12.50
C LEU A 275 -18.55 -1.23 12.41
N ALA A 276 -18.10 -1.53 11.19
CA ALA A 276 -16.94 -2.39 11.01
C ALA A 276 -15.69 -1.69 11.57
N SER A 277 -14.84 -2.45 12.25
CA SER A 277 -13.58 -1.94 12.80
C SER A 277 -12.44 -2.24 11.84
N PHE A 278 -11.41 -1.41 11.88
CA PHE A 278 -10.22 -1.55 11.06
C PHE A 278 -8.95 -1.43 11.93
N ASP A 279 -7.86 -2.07 11.55
CA ASP A 279 -6.54 -1.80 12.16
C ASP A 279 -5.84 -0.58 11.56
N TYR A 280 -6.24 -0.20 10.34
CA TYR A 280 -5.90 1.04 9.65
C TYR A 280 -7.17 1.63 9.04
N LYS A 281 -7.46 2.90 9.35
CA LYS A 281 -8.70 3.53 8.90
C LYS A 281 -8.69 3.74 7.37
N PRO A 282 -9.79 3.49 6.65
CA PRO A 282 -9.90 3.86 5.24
C PRO A 282 -9.62 5.35 5.03
N GLY A 283 -8.83 5.68 3.99
CA GLY A 283 -8.24 7.01 3.82
C GLY A 283 -9.24 8.16 3.67
N TRP A 284 -10.47 7.88 3.23
CA TRP A 284 -11.52 8.88 3.04
C TRP A 284 -12.43 9.09 4.27
N SER A 285 -12.11 8.48 5.41
CA SER A 285 -12.98 8.63 6.59
C SER A 285 -12.67 9.93 7.32
N GLU A 286 -13.56 10.93 7.22
CA GLU A 286 -13.40 12.23 7.88
C GLU A 286 -13.53 12.12 9.41
N GLU A 287 -14.56 11.42 9.90
CA GLU A 287 -14.76 11.18 11.33
C GLU A 287 -13.93 9.98 11.80
N GLU A 288 -13.29 10.09 12.97
CA GLU A 288 -12.46 9.00 13.51
C GLU A 288 -13.24 7.73 13.82
N ALA A 289 -14.47 7.90 14.32
CA ALA A 289 -15.32 6.78 14.71
C ALA A 289 -16.18 6.20 13.58
N ARG A 290 -16.14 6.77 12.36
CA ARG A 290 -17.05 6.37 11.26
C ARG A 290 -16.25 6.06 9.99
N PRO A 291 -15.98 4.77 9.70
CA PRO A 291 -15.27 4.40 8.49
C PRO A 291 -16.11 4.72 7.26
N MET A 292 -15.47 5.28 6.24
CA MET A 292 -16.06 5.55 4.94
C MET A 292 -15.19 4.90 3.86
N LEU A 293 -15.77 3.96 3.12
CA LEU A 293 -15.14 3.33 1.97
C LEU A 293 -15.55 4.06 0.70
N VAL A 294 -14.69 4.04 -0.32
CA VAL A 294 -14.94 4.66 -1.62
C VAL A 294 -14.80 3.61 -2.71
N ASN A 295 -15.73 3.58 -3.65
CA ASN A 295 -15.79 2.62 -4.76
C ASN A 295 -15.53 1.18 -4.29
N VAL A 296 -16.27 0.79 -3.26
CA VAL A 296 -16.02 -0.43 -2.51
C VAL A 296 -16.21 -1.70 -3.35
N GLY A 297 -15.30 -2.65 -3.19
CA GLY A 297 -15.36 -3.99 -3.78
C GLY A 297 -15.30 -5.08 -2.71
N TRP A 298 -15.96 -6.21 -2.96
CA TRP A 298 -15.93 -7.37 -2.06
C TRP A 298 -15.59 -8.66 -2.82
N THR A 299 -14.62 -9.42 -2.28
CA THR A 299 -14.19 -10.71 -2.80
C THR A 299 -14.42 -11.80 -1.75
N ALA A 300 -15.52 -12.56 -1.90
CA ALA A 300 -16.05 -13.43 -0.86
C ALA A 300 -15.15 -14.63 -0.51
N ASP A 301 -14.52 -15.26 -1.50
CA ASP A 301 -13.59 -16.39 -1.34
C ASP A 301 -12.26 -16.01 -0.66
N LYS A 302 -12.02 -14.72 -0.46
CA LYS A 302 -10.85 -14.17 0.24
C LYS A 302 -11.20 -13.36 1.48
N LEU A 303 -12.49 -13.16 1.76
CA LEU A 303 -12.98 -12.18 2.73
C LEU A 303 -12.29 -10.82 2.59
N ARG A 304 -12.05 -10.41 1.34
CA ARG A 304 -11.29 -9.21 1.01
C ARG A 304 -12.24 -8.06 0.68
N LEU A 305 -11.98 -6.94 1.32
CA LEU A 305 -12.68 -5.67 1.13
C LEU A 305 -11.71 -4.68 0.50
N ASP A 306 -12.04 -4.19 -0.68
CA ASP A 306 -11.25 -3.21 -1.42
C ASP A 306 -11.95 -1.86 -1.39
N SER A 307 -11.18 -0.77 -1.30
CA SER A 307 -11.67 0.61 -1.36
C SER A 307 -10.66 1.44 -2.14
N PHE A 308 -11.13 2.30 -3.04
CA PHE A 308 -10.28 3.23 -3.75
C PHE A 308 -10.97 4.57 -4.00
N ALA A 309 -10.21 5.64 -3.82
CA ALA A 309 -10.66 6.99 -4.09
C ALA A 309 -9.78 7.63 -5.16
N LYS A 310 -10.40 8.12 -6.23
CA LYS A 310 -9.70 8.92 -7.23
C LYS A 310 -9.68 10.39 -6.79
N GLY A 311 -8.59 11.11 -7.07
CA GLY A 311 -8.54 12.56 -6.90
C GLY A 311 -9.23 13.32 -8.04
N ARG A 312 -9.31 12.72 -9.24
CA ARG A 312 -10.10 13.19 -10.38
C ARG A 312 -10.51 12.04 -11.31
N GLY A 313 -11.45 12.29 -12.22
CA GLY A 313 -12.13 11.24 -13.01
C GLY A 313 -11.20 10.24 -13.73
N ILE A 314 -10.08 10.72 -14.26
CA ILE A 314 -9.10 9.89 -14.96
C ILE A 314 -8.26 8.99 -14.02
N GLY A 315 -8.24 9.27 -12.71
CA GLY A 315 -7.56 8.42 -11.72
C GLY A 315 -6.03 8.53 -11.71
N ASP A 316 -5.46 9.62 -12.22
CA ASP A 316 -4.01 9.86 -12.23
C ASP A 316 -3.45 10.34 -10.87
N CYS A 317 -4.30 10.32 -9.85
CA CYS A 317 -4.00 10.52 -8.44
C CYS A 317 -5.12 9.91 -7.60
N GLY A 318 -4.83 9.64 -6.33
CA GLY A 318 -5.76 8.98 -5.42
C GLY A 318 -5.06 8.00 -4.48
N GLY A 319 -5.84 7.06 -3.97
CA GLY A 319 -5.34 5.98 -3.13
C GLY A 319 -6.27 4.79 -3.15
N SER A 320 -5.70 3.64 -2.82
CA SER A 320 -6.46 2.41 -2.57
C SER A 320 -6.00 1.74 -1.30
N GLU A 321 -6.92 1.08 -0.64
CA GLU A 321 -6.64 0.16 0.45
C GLU A 321 -7.40 -1.14 0.24
N ALA A 322 -6.75 -2.23 0.61
CA ALA A 322 -7.40 -3.52 0.71
C ALA A 322 -7.22 -4.12 2.09
N TYR A 323 -8.29 -4.76 2.54
CA TYR A 323 -8.39 -5.34 3.86
C TYR A 323 -8.86 -6.79 3.80
N VAL A 324 -8.50 -7.58 4.81
CA VAL A 324 -9.05 -8.91 5.02
C VAL A 324 -9.76 -8.99 6.37
N TRP A 325 -10.88 -9.71 6.45
CA TRP A 325 -11.55 -9.99 7.73
C TRP A 325 -10.76 -11.03 8.53
N ASP A 326 -10.32 -10.69 9.75
CA ASP A 326 -9.59 -11.60 10.65
C ASP A 326 -10.48 -12.33 11.67
N GLY A 327 -11.79 -12.08 11.63
CA GLY A 327 -12.77 -12.63 12.58
C GLY A 327 -13.24 -11.62 13.62
N ALA A 328 -12.55 -10.48 13.74
CA ALA A 328 -12.92 -9.40 14.63
C ALA A 328 -13.00 -8.04 13.92
N ARG A 329 -12.07 -7.77 13.01
CA ARG A 329 -11.95 -6.50 12.28
C ARG A 329 -11.33 -6.70 10.90
N PHE A 330 -11.41 -5.66 10.08
CA PHE A 330 -10.70 -5.59 8.80
C PHE A 330 -9.24 -5.21 9.04
N ARG A 331 -8.33 -5.97 8.42
CA ARG A 331 -6.88 -5.83 8.59
C ARG A 331 -6.25 -5.41 7.27
N LEU A 332 -5.49 -4.31 7.26
CA LEU A 332 -4.87 -3.77 6.06
C LEU A 332 -3.83 -4.74 5.51
N ILE A 333 -4.06 -5.20 4.28
CA ILE A 333 -3.16 -6.11 3.57
C ILE A 333 -2.40 -5.43 2.44
N GLU A 334 -2.93 -4.32 1.93
CA GLU A 334 -2.34 -3.58 0.82
C GLU A 334 -2.81 -2.12 0.87
N ALA A 335 -1.91 -1.21 0.52
CA ALA A 335 -2.28 0.18 0.25
C ALA A 335 -1.43 0.72 -0.91
N THR A 336 -2.04 1.55 -1.74
CA THR A 336 -1.36 2.32 -2.79
C THR A 336 -1.77 3.79 -2.74
N SER A 337 -0.91 4.68 -3.22
CA SER A 337 -1.18 6.10 -3.24
C SER A 337 -0.49 6.81 -4.40
N MET A 338 -1.10 7.89 -4.87
CA MET A 338 -0.53 8.88 -5.77
C MET A 338 -1.05 10.26 -5.38
N GLY A 339 -0.19 11.10 -4.82
CA GLY A 339 -0.58 12.45 -4.37
C GLY A 339 -0.71 13.46 -5.51
N GLU A 340 0.03 13.27 -6.60
CA GLU A 340 0.15 14.24 -7.69
C GLU A 340 -0.76 13.89 -8.86
N CYS A 341 -1.74 14.75 -9.15
CA CYS A 341 -2.64 14.59 -10.31
C CYS A 341 -1.99 15.10 -11.60
N ARG A 342 -0.82 14.53 -11.95
CA ARG A 342 0.00 14.94 -13.10
C ARG A 342 0.31 13.78 -14.05
N GLY A 343 -0.72 13.03 -14.41
CA GLY A 343 -0.66 12.03 -15.47
C GLY A 343 -0.15 10.66 -15.08
N ALA A 344 0.03 10.38 -13.79
CA ALA A 344 0.42 9.05 -13.34
C ALA A 344 -0.78 8.14 -13.01
N TRP A 345 -1.15 7.22 -13.92
CA TRP A 345 -2.07 6.09 -13.65
C TRP A 345 -1.48 4.90 -12.84
N HIS A 346 -0.21 4.95 -12.44
CA HIS A 346 0.40 3.97 -11.51
C HIS A 346 0.41 4.53 -10.09
N TRP A 347 -0.36 3.94 -9.18
CA TRP A 347 -0.34 4.30 -7.77
C TRP A 347 0.73 3.48 -7.03
N ILE A 348 1.62 4.17 -6.33
CA ILE A 348 2.76 3.54 -5.66
C ILE A 348 2.28 2.74 -4.46
N ARG A 349 2.75 1.49 -4.34
CA ARG A 349 2.50 0.68 -3.16
C ARG A 349 3.17 1.27 -1.91
N THR A 350 2.37 1.50 -0.88
CA THR A 350 2.81 2.06 0.41
C THR A 350 2.67 1.06 1.56
N TRP A 351 1.93 -0.03 1.38
CA TRP A 351 1.83 -1.11 2.37
C TRP A 351 1.63 -2.48 1.72
N SER A 352 2.21 -3.51 2.33
CA SER A 352 1.91 -4.90 2.01
C SER A 352 1.98 -5.81 3.24
N ALA A 353 1.13 -6.82 3.28
CA ALA A 353 1.14 -7.89 4.27
C ALA A 353 0.90 -9.25 3.60
N GLN A 354 1.31 -10.32 4.28
CA GLN A 354 1.01 -11.70 3.87
C GLN A 354 -0.28 -12.15 4.55
N VAL A 355 -1.17 -12.77 3.79
CA VAL A 355 -2.41 -13.34 4.32
C VAL A 355 -2.24 -14.86 4.45
N THR A 356 -2.60 -15.39 5.61
CA THR A 356 -2.66 -16.84 5.88
C THR A 356 -4.06 -17.24 6.32
N GLU A 357 -4.34 -18.54 6.27
CA GLU A 357 -5.62 -19.12 6.70
C GLU A 357 -5.70 -19.48 8.18
#